data_AF-A0A268K8V5-F1
#
_entry.id   AF-A0A268K8V5-F1
#
_cell.length_a   1.000
_cell.length_b   1.000
_cell.length_c   1.000
_cell.angle_alpha   90.00
_cell.angle_beta   90.00
_cell.angle_gamma   90.00
#
_symmetry.space_group_name_H-M   'P 1'
#
loop_
_entity.id
_entity.type
_entity.pdbx_description
1 polymer ?
#
loop_
_entity_poly.entity_id
_entity_poly.type
_entity_poly.pdbx_seq_one_letter_code
_entity_poly.pdbx_strand_id
1 'polypeptide(L)' 'MEANLKVGDMAPEFSLPATTKDPLSLSEYRGKMNLVVAFYGMDFTPG' A
#
# COMPACT_ATOMS: atom_id res chain seq x y z
N MET A 1 2.87 -19.50 -2.71
CA MET A 1 4.08 -19.28 -1.89
C MET A 1 3.86 -17.97 -1.16
N GLU A 2 3.83 -17.98 0.16
CA GLU A 2 3.76 -16.75 0.93
C GLU A 2 5.08 -16.01 0.81
N ALA A 3 5.06 -14.85 0.15
CA ALA A 3 6.23 -13.98 0.06
C ALA A 3 6.39 -13.28 1.41
N ASN A 4 7.32 -13.78 2.23
CA ASN A 4 7.75 -13.08 3.44
C ASN A 4 8.52 -11.82 3.00
N LEU A 5 7.94 -10.65 3.26
CA LEU A 5 8.60 -9.37 3.00
C LEU A 5 9.83 -9.22 3.91
N LYS A 6 10.95 -8.79 3.34
CA LYS A 6 12.16 -8.44 4.10
C LYS A 6 12.68 -7.06 3.70
N VAL A 7 13.55 -6.52 4.54
CA VAL A 7 14.21 -5.23 4.28
C VAL A 7 15.01 -5.30 2.98
N GLY A 8 14.88 -4.26 2.16
CA GLY A 8 15.54 -4.16 0.85
C GLY A 8 14.72 -4.73 -0.31
N ASP A 9 13.66 -5.50 -0.04
CA ASP A 9 12.75 -5.94 -1.10
C ASP A 9 12.01 -4.74 -1.70
N MET A 10 11.77 -4.83 -3.00
CA MET A 10 10.86 -3.91 -3.65
C MET A 10 9.44 -4.16 -3.14
N ALA A 11 8.73 -3.10 -2.78
CA ALA A 11 7.34 -3.19 -2.38
C ALA A 11 6.49 -3.89 -3.48
N PRO A 12 5.64 -4.87 -3.11
CA PRO A 12 4.76 -5.55 -4.06
C PRO A 12 3.84 -4.55 -4.76
N GLU A 13 3.61 -4.78 -6.05
CA GLU A 13 2.70 -3.92 -6.80
C GLU A 13 1.24 -4.23 -6.45
N PHE A 14 0.44 -3.17 -6.31
CA PHE A 14 -1.00 -3.25 -6.27
C PHE A 14 -1.63 -2.00 -6.92
N SER A 15 -2.85 -2.19 -7.40
CA SER A 15 -3.75 -1.13 -7.85
C SER A 15 -5.11 -1.38 -7.23
N LEU A 16 -5.58 -0.44 -6.41
CA LEU A 16 -6.79 -0.58 -5.60
C LEU A 16 -7.67 0.68 -5.72
N PRO A 17 -8.99 0.55 -5.57
CA PRO A 17 -9.85 1.71 -5.37
C PRO A 17 -9.43 2.49 -4.13
N ALA A 18 -9.48 3.82 -4.20
CA ALA A 18 -9.23 4.69 -3.07
C ALA A 18 -10.31 5.76 -2.94
N THR A 19 -10.47 6.32 -1.74
CA THR A 19 -11.44 7.38 -1.47
C THR A 19 -11.17 8.67 -2.26
N THR A 20 -9.92 8.91 -2.65
CA THR A 20 -9.50 10.13 -3.35
C THR A 20 -9.35 9.96 -4.86
N LYS A 21 -9.24 8.72 -5.33
CA LYS A 21 -8.95 8.38 -6.73
C LYS A 21 -9.33 6.93 -6.98
N ASP A 22 -9.87 6.64 -8.16
CA ASP A 22 -10.16 5.28 -8.56
C ASP A 22 -9.64 4.98 -9.98
N PRO A 23 -8.65 4.07 -10.17
CA PRO A 23 -7.84 3.37 -9.16
C PRO A 23 -6.55 4.11 -8.79
N LEU A 24 -6.00 3.81 -7.61
CA LEU A 24 -4.68 4.25 -7.14
C LEU A 24 -3.67 3.09 -7.25
N SER A 25 -2.51 3.36 -7.84
CA SER A 25 -1.45 2.35 -8.05
C SER A 25 -0.15 2.72 -7.35
N LEU A 26 0.51 1.73 -6.75
CA LEU A 26 1.77 1.95 -6.01
C LEU A 26 2.91 2.43 -6.93
N SER A 27 2.92 2.00 -8.20
CA SER A 27 3.91 2.45 -9.20
C SER A 27 3.90 3.95 -9.45
N GLU A 28 2.78 4.65 -9.23
CA GLU A 28 2.67 6.08 -9.46
C GLU A 28 3.58 6.91 -8.55
N TYR A 29 3.98 6.35 -7.41
CA TYR A 29 4.79 7.01 -6.38
C TYR A 29 6.27 6.61 -6.41
N ARG A 30 6.65 5.58 -7.19
CA ARG A 30 8.03 5.08 -7.25
C ARG A 30 9.00 6.19 -7.65
N GLY A 31 10.05 6.39 -6.85
CA GLY A 31 11.09 7.38 -7.09
C GLY A 31 10.69 8.85 -6.91
N LYS A 32 9.42 9.12 -6.56
CA LYS A 32 8.93 10.50 -6.36
C LYS A 32 8.99 10.94 -4.90
N MET A 33 8.74 10.01 -3.98
CA MET A 33 8.75 10.26 -2.54
C MET A 33 8.91 8.96 -1.76
N ASN A 34 9.22 9.08 -0.46
CA ASN A 34 9.12 7.97 0.48
C ASN A 34 7.65 7.72 0.81
N LEU A 35 7.24 6.45 0.87
CA LEU A 35 5.85 6.03 1.08
C LEU A 35 5.76 5.07 2.26
N VAL A 36 4.76 5.25 3.12
CA VAL A 36 4.41 4.32 4.19
C VAL A 36 3.00 3.79 3.90
N VAL A 37 2.86 2.47 3.89
CA VAL A 37 1.56 1.79 3.72
C VAL A 37 1.17 1.19 5.06
N ALA A 38 -0.02 1.54 5.54
CA ALA A 38 -0.57 1.02 6.79
C ALA A 38 -1.90 0.31 6.50
N PHE A 39 -2.11 -0.82 7.18
CA PHE A 39 -3.36 -1.55 7.17
C PHE A 39 -3.98 -1.41 8.56
N TYR A 40 -5.28 -1.14 8.61
CA TYR A 40 -6.07 -1.16 9.83
C TYR A 40 -7.33 -2.00 9.58
N GLY A 41 -7.96 -2.48 10.66
CA GLY A 41 -9.04 -3.45 10.56
C GLY A 41 -10.29 -2.92 9.87
N MET A 42 -11.02 -2.04 10.56
CA MET A 42 -12.27 -1.48 10.05
C MET A 42 -12.51 -0.07 10.61
N ASP A 43 -13.11 0.79 9.79
CA ASP A 43 -13.58 2.11 10.22
C ASP A 43 -14.60 2.00 11.36
N PHE A 44 -14.65 3.05 12.20
CA PHE A 44 -15.63 3.18 13.30
C PHE A 44 -15.58 2.05 14.34
N THR A 45 -14.44 1.38 14.48
CA THR A 45 -14.20 0.42 15.56
C THR A 45 -13.30 1.04 16.64
N PRO A 46 -13.48 0.70 17.93
CA PRO A 46 -12.64 1.24 19.00
C PRO A 46 -11.17 0.80 18.90
N GLY A 47 -10.89 -0.31 18.19
CA GLY A 47 -9.59 -0.96 18.17
C GLY A 47 -9.39 -1.87 19.36
#